data_AF-A0A953F4S2-F1
#
_entry.id   AF-A0A953F4S2-F1
#
_cell.length_a   1.000
_cell.length_b   1.000
_cell.length_c   1.000
_cell.angle_alpha   90.00
_cell.angle_beta   90.00
_cell.angle_gamma   90.00
#
_symmetry.space_group_name_H-M   'P 1'
#
loop_
_entity.id
_entity.type
_entity.pdbx_description
1 polymer ?
#
loop_
_entity_poly.entity_id
_entity_poly.type
_entity_poly.pdbx_seq_one_letter_code
_entity_poly.pdbx_strand_id
1 'polypeptide(L)'
;MVNKIVKVLFSTLALTPVTYAQQAPQGIPPANNTNAQASAAWYRGGNTATTPNNIFGTLAGFNSPIFTQTFGVTRTRLNGSVSYPVNTFTGVRDGFLLLGNNGNVNGGTLLSANRGAFTLLHLNGNTNNVNNVQEFGYRDWMRTGITFTDNNDRAYIGYRANALDVSDFIVNWSDNSVGGAGAAGPDNLIFNFT
;
A
#
# COMPACT_ATOMS: atom_id res chain seq x y z
N MET A 1 56.78 47.80 36.55
CA MET A 1 55.48 47.71 35.85
C MET A 1 55.47 46.42 35.03
N VAL A 2 54.80 45.37 35.53
CA VAL A 2 54.74 44.05 34.88
C VAL A 2 53.43 43.97 34.10
N ASN A 3 53.52 43.93 32.77
CA ASN A 3 52.35 43.87 31.89
C ASN A 3 51.76 42.46 31.87
N LYS A 4 50.51 42.35 32.34
CA LYS A 4 49.68 41.15 32.27
C LYS A 4 49.17 40.99 30.83
N ILE A 5 49.46 39.87 30.19
CA ILE A 5 48.73 39.43 28.99
C ILE A 5 48.10 38.08 29.31
N VAL A 6 46.80 38.12 29.60
CA VAL A 6 45.93 36.95 29.78
C VAL A 6 45.67 36.37 28.39
N LYS A 7 46.13 35.14 28.13
CA LYS A 7 45.78 34.39 26.92
C LYS A 7 44.46 33.67 27.18
N VAL A 8 43.38 34.15 26.55
CA VAL A 8 42.09 33.47 26.54
C VAL A 8 42.17 32.28 25.58
N LEU A 9 41.99 31.07 26.11
CA LEU A 9 41.92 29.85 25.32
C LEU A 9 40.49 29.73 24.76
N PHE A 10 40.31 29.92 23.45
CA PHE A 10 39.05 29.59 22.78
C PHE A 10 38.99 28.08 22.58
N SER A 11 38.17 27.38 23.37
CA SER A 11 37.79 26.01 23.07
C SER A 11 36.76 26.01 21.94
N THR A 12 37.17 25.62 20.74
CA THR A 12 36.23 25.25 19.67
C THR A 12 35.42 24.04 20.12
N LEU A 13 34.15 24.27 20.45
CA LEU A 13 33.17 23.22 20.65
C LEU A 13 32.93 22.56 19.28
N ALA A 14 33.49 21.37 19.05
CA ALA A 14 33.24 20.60 17.85
C ALA A 14 31.77 20.14 17.86
N LEU A 15 30.93 20.86 17.13
CA LEU A 15 29.59 20.40 16.75
C LEU A 15 29.80 19.25 15.76
N THR A 16 29.80 18.01 16.25
CA THR A 16 29.71 16.84 15.39
C THR A 16 28.32 16.86 14.74
N PRO A 17 28.22 16.89 13.40
CA PRO A 17 26.93 16.66 12.77
C PRO A 17 26.51 15.24 13.11
N VAL A 18 25.36 15.09 13.78
CA VAL A 18 24.68 13.80 13.90
C VAL A 18 24.16 13.47 12.50
N THR A 19 24.98 12.79 11.71
CA THR A 19 24.49 12.14 10.50
C THR A 19 23.58 11.00 10.93
N TYR A 20 22.28 11.14 10.73
CA TYR A 20 21.36 10.01 10.75
C TYR A 20 21.71 9.12 9.55
N ALA A 21 22.69 8.23 9.73
CA ALA A 21 22.87 7.12 8.81
C ALA A 21 21.77 6.10 9.08
N GLN A 22 21.16 5.59 8.02
CA GLN A 22 20.21 4.47 8.12
C GLN A 22 20.89 3.32 8.87
N GLN A 23 20.34 2.93 10.02
CA GLN A 23 20.80 1.76 10.76
C GLN A 23 20.64 0.53 9.86
N ALA A 24 21.69 -0.28 9.73
CA ALA A 24 21.61 -1.56 9.03
C ALA A 24 20.49 -2.40 9.68
N PRO A 25 19.53 -2.95 8.91
CA PRO A 25 18.46 -3.78 9.47
C PRO A 25 19.05 -4.90 10.32
N GLN A 26 18.65 -4.96 11.60
CA GLN A 26 19.09 -5.99 12.54
C GLN A 26 18.10 -7.17 12.52
N GLY A 27 18.61 -8.39 12.31
CA GLY A 27 17.82 -9.62 12.37
C GLY A 27 18.55 -10.82 11.77
N ILE A 28 18.40 -12.00 12.40
CA ILE A 28 18.85 -13.28 11.85
C ILE A 28 17.81 -13.73 10.81
N PRO A 29 18.20 -14.06 9.56
CA PRO A 29 17.28 -14.59 8.57
C PRO A 29 16.56 -15.85 9.10
N PRO A 30 15.28 -16.10 8.76
CA PRO A 30 14.65 -17.40 8.97
C PRO A 30 15.54 -18.52 8.42
N ALA A 31 15.63 -19.62 9.14
CA ALA A 31 16.60 -20.70 8.96
C ALA A 31 16.69 -21.30 7.54
N ASN A 32 15.71 -21.03 6.67
CA ASN A 32 15.63 -21.58 5.32
C ASN A 32 16.29 -20.70 4.23
N ASN A 33 16.98 -19.61 4.60
CA ASN A 33 17.80 -18.82 3.67
C ASN A 33 19.28 -18.87 4.07
N THR A 34 19.98 -19.90 3.61
CA THR A 34 21.44 -20.05 3.77
C THR A 34 22.26 -19.18 2.82
N ASN A 35 21.63 -18.34 1.98
CA ASN A 35 22.28 -17.41 1.06
C ASN A 35 21.95 -15.95 1.41
N ALA A 36 22.44 -15.50 2.56
CA ALA A 36 22.36 -14.09 3.04
C ALA A 36 23.09 -13.06 2.14
N GLN A 37 23.68 -13.51 1.03
CA GLN A 37 24.39 -12.70 0.03
C GLN A 37 23.63 -12.59 -1.29
N ALA A 38 22.49 -13.26 -1.46
CA ALA A 38 21.71 -13.11 -2.67
C ALA A 38 21.03 -11.74 -2.68
N SER A 39 21.10 -11.06 -3.82
CA SER A 39 20.20 -9.98 -4.25
C SER A 39 18.69 -10.29 -4.04
N ALA A 40 18.35 -11.52 -3.64
CA ALA A 40 17.02 -12.00 -3.29
C ALA A 40 16.58 -11.71 -1.84
N ALA A 41 17.46 -11.20 -0.96
CA ALA A 41 17.11 -10.95 0.44
C ALA A 41 16.70 -9.49 0.65
N TRP A 42 15.38 -9.23 0.71
CA TRP A 42 14.74 -7.93 0.99
C TRP A 42 15.14 -7.27 2.34
N TYR A 43 16.08 -7.85 3.10
CA TYR A 43 16.74 -7.20 4.24
C TYR A 43 17.55 -5.96 3.86
N ARG A 44 17.64 -5.63 2.58
CA ARG A 44 18.31 -4.44 2.03
C ARG A 44 17.36 -3.66 1.13
N GLY A 45 16.19 -3.25 1.62
CA GLY A 45 15.30 -2.36 0.84
C GLY A 45 16.12 -1.21 0.24
N GLY A 46 16.22 -1.14 -1.08
CA GLY A 46 17.19 -0.27 -1.74
C GLY A 46 17.50 -0.68 -3.18
N ASN A 47 17.63 0.32 -4.05
CA ASN A 47 18.33 0.21 -5.32
C ASN A 47 19.84 0.02 -5.10
N THR A 48 20.57 -0.42 -6.12
CA THR A 48 22.04 -0.46 -6.04
C THR A 48 22.59 0.96 -5.88
N ALA A 49 23.42 1.13 -4.85
CA ALA A 49 23.94 2.37 -4.26
C ALA A 49 24.80 3.27 -5.18
N THR A 50 24.33 3.59 -6.38
CA THR A 50 24.92 4.63 -7.23
C THR A 50 24.36 6.02 -6.91
N THR A 51 23.25 6.08 -6.16
CA THR A 51 22.66 7.31 -5.62
C THR A 51 22.70 7.29 -4.09
N PRO A 52 22.85 8.44 -3.40
CA PRO A 52 23.09 8.49 -1.94
C PRO A 52 22.00 7.87 -1.05
N ASN A 53 20.80 7.61 -1.59
CA ASN A 53 19.65 7.18 -0.82
C ASN A 53 19.13 5.84 -1.34
N ASN A 54 19.19 4.81 -0.49
CA ASN A 54 18.45 3.58 -0.71
C ASN A 54 16.95 3.90 -0.66
N ILE A 55 16.21 3.50 -1.68
CA ILE A 55 14.75 3.62 -1.71
C ILE A 55 14.09 2.24 -1.60
N PHE A 56 13.02 2.13 -0.81
CA PHE A 56 12.05 1.05 -1.00
C PHE A 56 11.22 1.40 -2.24
N GLY A 57 11.66 0.94 -3.41
CA GLY A 57 11.10 1.45 -4.66
C GLY A 57 11.79 0.96 -5.90
N THR A 58 11.28 1.44 -7.03
CA THR A 58 11.92 1.32 -8.34
C THR A 58 12.68 2.61 -8.67
N LEU A 59 13.75 2.49 -9.47
CA LEU A 59 14.51 3.64 -9.96
C LEU A 59 13.68 4.48 -10.95
N ALA A 60 14.07 5.75 -11.12
CA ALA A 60 13.51 6.60 -12.16
C ALA A 60 13.57 5.89 -13.54
N GLY A 61 12.45 5.90 -14.26
CA GLY A 61 12.30 5.20 -15.55
C GLY A 61 11.81 3.75 -15.45
N PHE A 62 11.77 3.15 -14.25
CA PHE A 62 11.22 1.82 -14.02
C PHE A 62 9.88 1.92 -13.30
N ASN A 63 8.80 1.73 -14.04
CA ASN A 63 7.44 1.92 -13.54
C ASN A 63 6.73 0.59 -13.29
N SER A 64 7.31 -0.22 -12.41
CA SER A 64 6.82 -1.55 -12.08
C SER A 64 6.07 -1.54 -10.74
N PRO A 65 5.03 -2.37 -10.57
CA PRO A 65 4.44 -2.59 -9.26
C PRO A 65 5.46 -3.18 -8.27
N ILE A 66 5.29 -2.87 -6.99
CA ILE A 66 6.11 -3.43 -5.91
C ILE A 66 5.29 -4.50 -5.20
N PHE A 67 5.83 -5.71 -5.09
CA PHE A 67 5.19 -6.82 -4.40
C PHE A 67 5.92 -7.14 -3.10
N THR A 68 5.17 -7.42 -2.03
CA THR A 68 5.73 -8.09 -0.85
C THR A 68 5.26 -9.54 -0.82
N GLN A 69 6.18 -10.45 -0.50
CA GLN A 69 5.91 -11.88 -0.48
C GLN A 69 6.36 -12.49 0.84
N THR A 70 5.59 -13.46 1.34
CA THR A 70 6.01 -14.34 2.44
C THR A 70 5.85 -15.78 1.99
N PHE A 71 6.91 -16.59 2.12
CA PHE A 71 6.93 -17.98 1.67
C PHE A 71 6.55 -18.14 0.17
N GLY A 72 7.00 -17.23 -0.69
CA GLY A 72 6.67 -17.22 -2.12
C GLY A 72 5.22 -16.84 -2.45
N VAL A 73 4.41 -16.48 -1.45
CA VAL A 73 3.04 -16.01 -1.62
C VAL A 73 3.01 -14.48 -1.54
N THR A 74 2.46 -13.84 -2.56
CA THR A 74 2.28 -12.37 -2.56
C THR A 74 1.22 -11.97 -1.55
N ARG A 75 1.56 -11.00 -0.69
CA ARG A 75 0.71 -10.48 0.40
C ARG A 75 0.27 -9.04 0.15
N THR A 76 1.14 -8.24 -0.43
CA THR A 76 0.80 -6.87 -0.83
C THR A 76 1.29 -6.56 -2.23
N ARG A 77 0.65 -5.54 -2.81
CA ARG A 77 1.08 -4.91 -4.03
C ARG A 77 0.87 -3.41 -3.95
N LEU A 78 1.92 -2.64 -4.20
CA LEU A 78 1.81 -1.23 -4.56
C LEU A 78 1.74 -1.13 -6.08
N ASN A 79 0.71 -0.48 -6.62
CA ASN A 79 0.58 -0.28 -8.06
C ASN A 79 1.68 0.66 -8.58
N GLY A 80 2.34 0.27 -9.68
CA GLY A 80 3.05 1.21 -10.56
C GLY A 80 2.03 1.96 -11.43
N SER A 81 2.42 2.44 -12.62
CA SER A 81 1.41 2.99 -13.52
C SER A 81 0.50 1.93 -14.11
N VAL A 82 -0.78 2.07 -13.80
CA VAL A 82 -1.80 1.15 -14.25
C VAL A 82 -3.12 1.90 -14.38
N SER A 83 -3.81 1.66 -15.49
CA SER A 83 -5.14 2.21 -15.75
C SER A 83 -6.04 1.09 -16.21
N TYR A 84 -7.18 0.94 -15.55
CA TYR A 84 -8.17 -0.10 -15.88
C TYR A 84 -9.55 0.30 -15.38
N PRO A 85 -10.63 -0.26 -15.97
CA PRO A 85 -11.98 -0.03 -15.48
C PRO A 85 -12.25 -0.80 -14.19
N VAL A 86 -12.86 -0.13 -13.21
CA VAL A 86 -13.49 -0.75 -12.03
C VAL A 86 -14.97 -0.46 -12.10
N ASN A 87 -15.81 -1.49 -12.21
CA ASN A 87 -17.26 -1.32 -12.39
C ASN A 87 -17.60 -0.32 -13.51
N THR A 88 -16.96 -0.46 -14.67
CA THR A 88 -17.05 0.42 -15.86
C THR A 88 -16.34 1.80 -15.76
N PHE A 89 -15.99 2.26 -14.56
CA PHE A 89 -15.27 3.52 -14.36
C PHE A 89 -13.78 3.34 -14.67
N THR A 90 -13.34 3.84 -15.82
CA THR A 90 -11.93 3.78 -16.25
C THR A 90 -11.11 4.89 -15.58
N GLY A 91 -9.92 4.54 -15.11
CA GLY A 91 -8.87 5.53 -14.92
C GLY A 91 -7.62 5.01 -14.24
N VAL A 92 -6.72 5.96 -13.98
CA VAL A 92 -5.42 5.75 -13.34
C VAL A 92 -5.60 5.23 -11.90
N ARG A 93 -4.78 4.24 -11.52
CA ARG A 93 -4.79 3.58 -10.20
C ARG A 93 -3.38 3.50 -9.60
N ASP A 94 -2.53 4.44 -10.00
CA ASP A 94 -1.12 4.50 -9.66
C ASP A 94 -0.93 4.71 -8.15
N GLY A 95 0.06 4.02 -7.56
CA GLY A 95 0.40 4.17 -6.16
C GLY A 95 -0.64 3.63 -5.17
N PHE A 96 -1.71 2.97 -5.64
CA PHE A 96 -2.69 2.36 -4.76
C PHE A 96 -2.14 1.05 -4.18
N LEU A 97 -2.37 0.84 -2.88
CA LEU A 97 -1.85 -0.30 -2.14
C LEU A 97 -2.93 -1.36 -1.93
N LEU A 98 -2.64 -2.58 -2.37
CA LEU A 98 -3.40 -3.77 -2.07
C LEU A 98 -2.73 -4.56 -0.95
N LEU A 99 -3.51 -5.03 0.01
CA LEU A 99 -3.12 -6.02 1.03
C LEU A 99 -4.15 -7.13 1.03
N GLY A 100 -3.71 -8.37 0.89
CA GLY A 100 -4.60 -9.52 0.91
C GLY A 100 -4.31 -10.56 -0.15
N ASN A 101 -5.25 -11.47 -0.34
CA ASN A 101 -5.10 -12.59 -1.27
C ASN A 101 -5.24 -12.16 -2.74
N ASN A 102 -4.70 -12.99 -3.65
CA ASN A 102 -4.91 -12.79 -5.08
C ASN A 102 -6.34 -13.20 -5.45
N GLY A 103 -7.25 -12.24 -5.45
CA GLY A 103 -8.64 -12.49 -5.83
C GLY A 103 -8.87 -12.33 -7.34
N ASN A 104 -9.79 -13.13 -7.88
CA ASN A 104 -10.28 -12.95 -9.24
C ASN A 104 -11.14 -11.69 -9.31
N VAL A 105 -10.93 -10.90 -10.36
CA VAL A 105 -11.68 -9.68 -10.64
C VAL A 105 -12.01 -9.67 -12.13
N ASN A 106 -13.09 -9.00 -12.56
CA ASN A 106 -13.54 -9.07 -13.95
C ASN A 106 -12.38 -8.79 -14.95
N GLY A 107 -12.01 -9.78 -15.75
CA GLY A 107 -10.91 -9.71 -16.71
C GLY A 107 -9.49 -9.80 -16.10
N GLY A 108 -9.30 -10.42 -14.92
CA GLY A 108 -7.98 -10.72 -14.36
C GLY A 108 -7.96 -11.12 -12.89
N THR A 109 -6.84 -10.85 -12.22
CA THR A 109 -6.71 -11.00 -10.76
C THR A 109 -6.08 -9.76 -10.14
N LEU A 110 -6.36 -9.46 -8.87
CA LEU A 110 -5.87 -8.24 -8.20
C LEU A 110 -4.33 -8.13 -8.16
N LEU A 111 -3.61 -9.25 -8.18
CA LEU A 111 -2.14 -9.29 -8.23
C LEU A 111 -1.57 -9.45 -9.65
N SER A 112 -2.39 -9.32 -10.71
CA SER A 112 -1.94 -9.38 -12.11
C SER A 112 -1.44 -8.03 -12.64
N ALA A 113 -0.50 -8.02 -13.60
CA ALA A 113 0.11 -6.78 -14.10
C ALA A 113 -0.89 -5.68 -14.53
N ASN A 114 -2.05 -6.06 -15.06
CA ASN A 114 -3.04 -5.14 -15.65
C ASN A 114 -4.20 -4.74 -14.70
N ARG A 115 -4.22 -5.27 -13.48
CA ARG A 115 -5.21 -4.95 -12.43
C ARG A 115 -4.49 -4.55 -11.16
N GLY A 116 -5.19 -4.24 -10.07
CA GLY A 116 -4.55 -3.82 -8.82
C GLY A 116 -5.58 -3.39 -7.78
N ALA A 117 -5.14 -2.62 -6.79
CA ALA A 117 -6.05 -1.94 -5.85
C ALA A 117 -6.96 -0.92 -6.57
N PHE A 118 -8.23 -0.84 -6.16
CA PHE A 118 -9.23 0.09 -6.71
C PHE A 118 -9.17 1.50 -6.11
N THR A 119 -8.70 1.58 -4.88
CA THR A 119 -8.64 2.77 -4.01
C THR A 119 -7.27 2.84 -3.35
N LEU A 120 -6.92 3.98 -2.76
CA LEU A 120 -5.62 4.21 -2.10
C LEU A 120 -5.17 3.04 -1.24
N LEU A 121 -6.07 2.47 -0.43
CA LEU A 121 -5.88 1.19 0.24
C LEU A 121 -7.00 0.23 -0.15
N HIS A 122 -6.65 -0.98 -0.56
CA HIS A 122 -7.57 -2.06 -0.84
C HIS A 122 -7.20 -3.25 0.03
N LEU A 123 -8.11 -3.64 0.91
CA LEU A 123 -8.01 -4.82 1.76
C LEU A 123 -8.84 -5.95 1.16
N ASN A 124 -8.19 -7.03 0.75
CA ASN A 124 -8.85 -8.17 0.12
C ASN A 124 -8.79 -9.42 1.02
N GLY A 125 -9.95 -9.91 1.43
CA GLY A 125 -10.07 -11.07 2.31
C GLY A 125 -9.83 -12.41 1.61
N ASN A 126 -10.13 -13.49 2.33
CA ASN A 126 -9.83 -14.87 1.91
C ASN A 126 -10.96 -15.86 2.21
N THR A 127 -12.19 -15.39 2.41
CA THR A 127 -13.26 -16.32 2.81
C THR A 127 -13.68 -17.22 1.65
N ASN A 128 -13.60 -16.74 0.40
CA ASN A 128 -13.96 -17.51 -0.80
C ASN A 128 -12.84 -17.52 -1.85
N ASN A 129 -12.08 -18.62 -1.91
CA ASN A 129 -10.91 -18.86 -2.76
C ASN A 129 -11.09 -18.63 -4.28
N VAL A 130 -12.29 -18.32 -4.76
CA VAL A 130 -12.58 -18.24 -6.20
C VAL A 130 -13.24 -16.92 -6.62
N ASN A 131 -13.92 -16.17 -5.73
CA ASN A 131 -14.66 -14.94 -6.08
C ASN A 131 -14.79 -13.99 -4.88
N ASN A 132 -13.66 -13.59 -4.26
CA ASN A 132 -13.64 -12.70 -3.10
C ASN A 132 -13.70 -11.20 -3.46
N VAL A 133 -13.50 -10.82 -4.73
CA VAL A 133 -13.40 -9.41 -5.14
C VAL A 133 -14.67 -8.93 -5.80
N GLN A 134 -15.23 -7.83 -5.31
CA GLN A 134 -16.40 -7.18 -5.88
C GLN A 134 -16.10 -5.75 -6.32
N GLU A 135 -16.47 -5.43 -7.56
CA GLU A 135 -16.37 -4.07 -8.10
C GLU A 135 -17.72 -3.33 -8.05
N PHE A 136 -18.86 -4.03 -8.10
CA PHE A 136 -20.19 -3.45 -8.21
C PHE A 136 -20.53 -2.49 -7.09
N GLY A 137 -20.93 -1.27 -7.45
CA GLY A 137 -21.15 -0.18 -6.51
C GLY A 137 -20.01 0.83 -6.46
N TYR A 138 -18.85 0.52 -7.06
CA TYR A 138 -17.74 1.46 -7.16
C TYR A 138 -18.20 2.69 -7.93
N ARG A 139 -17.65 3.85 -7.53
CA ARG A 139 -17.82 5.13 -8.20
C ARG A 139 -16.45 5.78 -8.31
N ASP A 140 -16.25 6.60 -9.34
CA ASP A 140 -14.94 7.19 -9.60
C ASP A 140 -14.42 8.08 -8.45
N TRP A 141 -15.31 8.67 -7.66
CA TRP A 141 -14.94 9.46 -6.48
C TRP A 141 -14.41 8.61 -5.31
N MET A 142 -14.58 7.29 -5.32
CA MET A 142 -14.13 6.39 -4.23
C MET A 142 -12.61 6.17 -4.23
N ARG A 143 -11.85 6.73 -5.18
CA ARG A 143 -10.40 6.52 -5.30
C ARG A 143 -9.61 6.79 -4.00
N THR A 144 -10.01 7.82 -3.25
CA THR A 144 -9.31 8.30 -2.05
C THR A 144 -9.95 7.71 -0.79
N GLY A 145 -9.69 6.45 -0.48
CA GLY A 145 -10.20 5.79 0.72
C GLY A 145 -9.74 4.34 0.86
N ILE A 146 -10.47 3.59 1.69
CA ILE A 146 -10.22 2.18 1.95
C ILE A 146 -11.38 1.37 1.37
N THR A 147 -11.07 0.46 0.45
CA THR A 147 -12.01 -0.55 -0.02
C THR A 147 -11.72 -1.88 0.65
N PHE A 148 -12.78 -2.54 1.08
CA PHE A 148 -12.76 -3.92 1.55
C PHE A 148 -13.48 -4.77 0.52
N THR A 149 -12.87 -5.87 0.11
CA THR A 149 -13.55 -6.91 -0.65
C THR A 149 -13.32 -8.24 0.01
N ASP A 150 -14.40 -8.97 0.26
CA ASP A 150 -14.36 -10.38 0.60
C ASP A 150 -15.76 -10.95 0.35
N ASN A 151 -15.91 -12.27 0.29
CA ASN A 151 -17.22 -12.92 0.17
C ASN A 151 -18.11 -12.43 -1.01
N ASN A 152 -17.51 -11.87 -2.07
CA ASN A 152 -18.23 -11.25 -3.20
C ASN A 152 -18.96 -9.93 -2.87
N ASP A 153 -18.64 -9.36 -1.71
CA ASP A 153 -19.12 -8.08 -1.21
C ASP A 153 -18.06 -6.99 -1.35
N ARG A 154 -18.50 -5.73 -1.36
CA ARG A 154 -17.61 -4.57 -1.22
C ARG A 154 -18.07 -3.63 -0.11
N ALA A 155 -17.15 -3.18 0.71
CA ALA A 155 -17.32 -2.00 1.55
C ALA A 155 -16.30 -0.90 1.18
N TYR A 156 -16.64 0.34 1.48
CA TYR A 156 -15.80 1.51 1.30
C TYR A 156 -15.94 2.45 2.49
N ILE A 157 -14.82 3.00 2.93
CA ILE A 157 -14.78 4.14 3.85
C ILE A 157 -13.82 5.21 3.33
N GLY A 158 -14.26 6.46 3.35
CA GLY A 158 -13.45 7.58 2.89
C GLY A 158 -14.26 8.83 2.64
N TYR A 159 -13.71 9.76 1.87
CA TYR A 159 -14.36 11.03 1.59
C TYR A 159 -14.85 11.11 0.15
N ARG A 160 -15.98 11.79 -0.04
CA ARG A 160 -16.41 12.27 -1.35
C ARG A 160 -16.34 13.79 -1.36
N ALA A 161 -15.45 14.32 -2.19
CA ALA A 161 -15.43 15.76 -2.46
C ALA A 161 -16.61 16.13 -3.37
N ASN A 162 -17.43 17.08 -2.93
CA ASN A 162 -18.52 17.66 -3.72
C ASN A 162 -18.13 19.03 -4.28
N ALA A 163 -17.27 19.78 -3.57
CA ALA A 163 -16.63 21.02 -4.01
C ALA A 163 -15.32 21.24 -3.21
N LEU A 164 -14.59 22.32 -3.50
CA LEU A 164 -13.46 22.73 -2.65
C LEU A 164 -13.94 22.95 -1.22
N ASP A 165 -13.27 22.32 -0.25
CA ASP A 165 -13.62 22.35 1.17
C ASP A 165 -15.04 21.85 1.53
N VAL A 166 -15.72 21.15 0.61
CA VAL A 166 -17.03 20.52 0.86
C VAL A 166 -16.91 19.03 0.58
N SER A 167 -16.87 18.23 1.64
CA SER A 167 -16.71 16.77 1.55
C SER A 167 -17.66 16.04 2.48
N ASP A 168 -18.22 14.93 1.99
CA ASP A 168 -18.94 13.96 2.80
C ASP A 168 -17.96 12.90 3.29
N PHE A 169 -18.04 12.52 4.56
CA PHE A 169 -17.46 11.26 5.03
C PHE A 169 -18.45 10.13 4.77
N ILE A 170 -18.00 9.10 4.06
CA ILE A 170 -18.86 8.03 3.58
C ILE A 170 -18.39 6.70 4.16
N VAL A 171 -19.34 5.98 4.75
CA VAL A 171 -19.28 4.53 4.95
C VAL A 171 -20.29 3.92 4.00
N ASN A 172 -19.83 3.14 3.04
CA ASN A 172 -20.67 2.50 2.04
C ASN A 172 -20.42 0.99 2.06
N TRP A 173 -21.51 0.24 1.91
CA TRP A 173 -21.47 -1.18 1.63
C TRP A 173 -22.31 -1.43 0.38
N SER A 174 -21.90 -2.39 -0.44
CA SER A 174 -22.58 -2.76 -1.69
C SER A 174 -22.52 -4.26 -1.91
N ASP A 175 -23.71 -4.83 -2.08
CA ASP A 175 -23.98 -6.22 -2.47
C ASP A 175 -23.66 -6.46 -3.95
N ASN A 176 -23.43 -7.73 -4.30
CA ASN A 176 -23.60 -8.21 -5.65
C ASN A 176 -25.11 -8.30 -5.97
N SER A 177 -25.70 -7.31 -6.64
CA SER A 177 -27.07 -7.49 -7.14
C SER A 177 -27.11 -8.61 -8.18
N VAL A 178 -27.32 -9.85 -7.75
CA VAL A 178 -27.68 -10.95 -8.64
C VAL A 178 -29.12 -10.70 -9.05
N GLY A 179 -29.31 -10.31 -10.31
CA GLY A 179 -30.62 -10.22 -10.95
C GLY A 179 -31.27 -11.59 -11.13
N GLY A 180 -31.56 -12.28 -10.03
CA GLY A 180 -32.18 -13.60 -10.00
C GLY A 180 -32.84 -13.85 -8.64
N ALA A 181 -34.05 -14.40 -8.67
CA ALA A 181 -34.91 -14.66 -7.53
C ALA A 181 -34.40 -15.77 -6.59
N GLY A 182 -33.22 -15.58 -5.99
CA GLY A 182 -32.78 -16.26 -4.78
C GLY A 182 -32.49 -15.16 -3.77
N ALA A 183 -33.24 -15.11 -2.67
CA ALA A 183 -33.21 -13.99 -1.73
C ALA A 183 -31.78 -13.64 -1.33
N ALA A 184 -31.31 -12.45 -1.73
CA ALA A 184 -30.20 -11.80 -1.05
C ALA A 184 -30.56 -11.83 0.46
N GLY A 185 -29.72 -12.50 1.26
CA GLY A 185 -29.86 -12.42 2.71
C GLY A 185 -29.69 -10.96 3.14
N PRO A 186 -30.30 -10.52 4.25
CA PRO A 186 -30.05 -9.17 4.74
C PRO A 186 -28.59 -9.06 5.19
N ASP A 187 -27.77 -8.41 4.39
CA ASP A 187 -26.46 -7.96 4.84
C ASP A 187 -26.62 -6.83 5.86
N ASN A 188 -25.88 -6.94 6.96
CA ASN A 188 -26.04 -6.05 8.10
C ASN A 188 -24.84 -5.09 8.21
N LEU A 189 -25.10 -3.79 8.16
CA LEU A 189 -24.17 -2.78 8.67
C LEU A 189 -24.44 -2.58 10.16
N ILE A 190 -23.52 -3.06 11.02
CA ILE A 190 -23.67 -3.00 12.48
C ILE A 190 -22.64 -2.03 13.07
N PHE A 191 -23.12 -1.05 13.83
CA PHE A 191 -22.27 -0.23 14.70
C PHE A 191 -22.44 -0.72 16.14
N ASN A 192 -21.46 -1.47 16.65
CA ASN A 192 -21.44 -1.92 18.04
C ASN A 192 -20.70 -0.90 18.90
N PHE A 193 -21.39 -0.31 19.86
CA PHE A 193 -20.79 0.50 20.91
C PHE A 193 -20.69 -0.35 22.18
N THR A 194 -19.50 -0.47 22.76
CA THR A 194 -19.25 -1.13 24.05
C THR A 194 -19.03 -0.11 25.14
#